data_AF-A0A9D8W0I1-F1
#
_entry.id   AF-A0A9D8W0I1-F1
#
_cell.length_a   1.000
_cell.length_b   1.000
_cell.length_c   1.000
_cell.angle_alpha   90.00
_cell.angle_beta   90.00
_cell.angle_gamma   90.00
#
_symmetry.space_group_name_H-M   'P 1'
#
loop_
_entity.id
_entity.type
_entity.pdbx_description
1 polymer ?
#
loop_
_entity_poly.entity_id
_entity_poly.type
_entity_poly.pdbx_seq_one_letter_code
_entity_poly.pdbx_strand_id
1 'polypeptide(L)'
;MADKSGKKTQDDDANPMPAEAFREWRKRLGLKQKDAADLLGLKKRMIQYYETGSRSGKHVSIPKSVRLACYALEAGVSDFDGRNVLGEPPFARTLVHRNGLHPSAIHGGHQSASETVDDGKNTGRPPPLPVGETRSD
;
A
#
# COMPACT_ATOMS: atom_id res chain seq x y z
N MET A 1 26.30 -36.82 6.09
CA MET A 1 25.12 -36.38 5.32
C MET A 1 24.47 -35.20 6.04
N ALA A 2 24.34 -34.04 5.39
CA ALA A 2 23.73 -32.86 6.02
C ALA A 2 22.21 -32.88 5.82
N ASP A 3 21.48 -33.24 6.88
CA ASP A 3 20.03 -33.08 6.93
C ASP A 3 19.73 -31.68 7.46
N LYS A 4 19.52 -30.73 6.54
CA LYS A 4 19.06 -29.37 6.86
C LYS A 4 17.86 -29.03 5.98
N SER A 5 16.66 -29.28 6.50
CA SER A 5 15.54 -28.35 6.37
C SER A 5 14.46 -28.72 7.36
N GLY A 6 14.65 -28.25 8.60
CA GLY A 6 13.54 -28.07 9.53
C GLY A 6 12.49 -27.20 8.85
N LYS A 7 11.42 -27.87 8.41
CA LYS A 7 10.24 -27.31 7.79
C LYS A 7 9.59 -26.36 8.80
N LYS A 8 9.82 -25.06 8.64
CA LYS A 8 9.11 -24.04 9.45
C LYS A 8 7.64 -24.10 9.04
N THR A 9 6.85 -24.78 9.86
CA THR A 9 5.42 -24.92 9.69
C THR A 9 4.77 -23.54 9.77
N GLN A 10 3.87 -23.31 8.82
CA GLN A 10 3.24 -22.05 8.49
C GLN A 10 1.95 -21.94 9.31
N ASP A 11 2.04 -22.00 10.64
CA ASP A 11 0.88 -22.32 11.49
C ASP A 11 0.52 -21.26 12.57
N ASP A 12 1.15 -20.08 12.60
CA ASP A 12 0.83 -19.04 13.61
C ASP A 12 0.14 -17.79 13.04
N ASP A 13 -0.62 -17.92 11.95
CA ASP A 13 -1.49 -16.83 11.48
C ASP A 13 -2.88 -17.01 12.09
N ALA A 14 -3.11 -16.46 13.28
CA ALA A 14 -4.39 -16.52 14.00
C ALA A 14 -5.61 -15.92 13.24
N ASN A 15 -5.38 -15.26 12.10
CA ASN A 15 -6.43 -14.76 11.22
C ASN A 15 -5.92 -14.63 9.76
N PRO A 16 -5.91 -15.72 8.98
CA PRO A 16 -5.48 -15.69 7.58
C PRO A 16 -6.58 -15.08 6.70
N MET A 17 -6.21 -14.20 5.75
CA MET A 17 -7.14 -13.72 4.73
C MET A 17 -7.58 -14.91 3.84
N PRO A 18 -8.89 -15.20 3.72
CA PRO A 18 -9.38 -16.27 2.84
C PRO A 18 -9.07 -16.00 1.37
N ALA A 19 -8.92 -17.08 0.58
CA ALA A 19 -8.65 -17.00 -0.85
C ALA A 19 -9.74 -16.22 -1.62
N GLU A 20 -11.00 -16.41 -1.23
CA GLU A 20 -12.14 -15.67 -1.79
C GLU A 20 -12.05 -14.17 -1.49
N ALA A 21 -11.77 -13.80 -0.24
CA ALA A 21 -11.60 -12.39 0.15
C ALA A 21 -10.47 -11.70 -0.64
N PHE A 22 -9.36 -12.40 -0.90
CA PHE A 22 -8.28 -11.88 -1.74
C PHE A 22 -8.71 -11.68 -3.21
N ARG A 23 -9.48 -12.63 -3.76
CA ARG A 23 -10.04 -12.51 -5.11
C ARG A 23 -11.02 -11.33 -5.21
N GLU A 24 -11.85 -11.14 -4.19
CA GLU A 24 -12.81 -10.03 -4.11
C GLU A 24 -12.10 -8.68 -3.99
N TRP A 25 -11.10 -8.56 -3.12
CA TRP A 25 -10.25 -7.37 -3.01
C TRP A 25 -9.70 -6.95 -4.38
N ARG A 26 -9.11 -7.89 -5.13
CA ARG A 26 -8.57 -7.60 -6.46
C ARG A 26 -9.65 -7.09 -7.41
N LYS A 27 -10.82 -7.74 -7.42
CA LYS A 27 -11.96 -7.36 -8.26
C LYS A 27 -12.53 -5.99 -7.89
N ARG A 28 -12.61 -5.67 -6.59
CA ARG A 28 -13.08 -4.37 -6.08
C ARG A 28 -12.21 -3.22 -6.58
N LEU A 29 -10.90 -3.44 -6.68
CA LEU A 29 -9.96 -2.48 -7.27
C LEU A 29 -9.91 -2.51 -8.80
N GLY A 30 -10.72 -3.33 -9.47
CA GLY A 30 -10.74 -3.45 -10.94
C GLY A 30 -9.45 -4.04 -11.54
N LEU A 31 -8.59 -4.65 -10.73
CA LEU A 31 -7.26 -5.08 -11.15
C LEU A 31 -7.31 -6.42 -11.90
N LYS A 32 -6.56 -6.56 -12.99
CA LYS A 32 -6.28 -7.89 -13.57
C LYS A 32 -5.25 -8.61 -12.71
N GLN A 33 -5.14 -9.94 -12.86
CA GLN A 33 -4.15 -10.73 -12.12
C GLN A 33 -2.71 -10.25 -12.34
N LYS A 34 -2.38 -9.72 -13.53
CA LYS A 34 -1.05 -9.17 -13.83
C LYS A 34 -0.84 -7.86 -13.05
N ASP A 35 -1.79 -6.94 -13.13
CA ASP A 35 -1.70 -5.62 -12.49
C ASP A 35 -1.58 -5.76 -10.96
N ALA A 36 -2.35 -6.67 -10.36
CA ALA A 36 -2.21 -7.00 -8.94
C ALA A 36 -0.84 -7.57 -8.59
N ALA A 37 -0.25 -8.38 -9.48
CA ALA A 37 1.10 -8.91 -9.28
C ALA A 37 2.14 -7.77 -9.33
N ASP A 38 2.01 -6.88 -10.30
CA ASP A 38 2.91 -5.74 -10.49
C ASP A 38 2.86 -4.81 -9.26
N LEU A 39 1.65 -4.47 -8.76
CA LEU A 39 1.46 -3.64 -7.56
C LEU A 39 1.97 -4.29 -6.27
N LEU A 40 1.82 -5.61 -6.13
CA LEU A 40 2.29 -6.34 -4.95
C LEU A 40 3.78 -6.73 -5.02
N GLY A 41 4.45 -6.46 -6.15
CA GLY A 41 5.82 -6.93 -6.36
C GLY A 41 5.94 -8.46 -6.42
N LEU A 42 4.91 -9.15 -6.93
CA LEU A 42 4.83 -10.60 -6.99
C LEU A 42 4.79 -11.11 -8.42
N LYS A 43 5.15 -12.39 -8.61
CA LYS A 43 4.89 -13.09 -9.87
C LYS A 43 3.38 -13.31 -10.03
N LYS A 44 2.84 -13.14 -11.24
CA LYS A 44 1.42 -13.44 -11.57
C LYS A 44 0.93 -14.79 -11.03
N ARG A 45 1.81 -15.81 -11.04
CA ARG A 45 1.48 -17.15 -10.52
C ARG A 45 1.15 -17.17 -9.02
N MET A 46 1.74 -16.26 -8.24
CA MET A 46 1.42 -16.13 -6.81
C MET A 46 -0.01 -15.64 -6.61
N ILE A 47 -0.46 -14.69 -7.43
CA ILE A 47 -1.86 -14.22 -7.40
C ILE A 47 -2.81 -15.39 -7.63
N GLN A 48 -2.51 -16.25 -8.61
CA GLN A 48 -3.31 -17.45 -8.86
C GLN A 48 -3.35 -18.39 -7.65
N TYR A 49 -2.20 -18.70 -7.04
CA TYR A 49 -2.15 -19.58 -5.87
C TYR A 49 -2.92 -19.03 -4.67
N TYR A 50 -2.91 -17.72 -4.46
CA TYR A 50 -3.68 -17.08 -3.40
C TYR A 50 -5.18 -17.07 -3.70
N GLU A 51 -5.59 -16.84 -4.94
CA GLU A 51 -7.01 -16.92 -5.34
C GLU A 51 -7.57 -18.35 -5.31
N THR A 52 -6.75 -19.36 -5.59
CA THR A 52 -7.15 -20.77 -5.51
C THR A 52 -6.95 -21.38 -4.12
N GLY A 53 -6.23 -20.69 -3.23
CA GLY A 53 -5.81 -21.21 -1.93
C GLY A 53 -4.91 -22.45 -1.98
N SER A 54 -4.33 -22.76 -3.15
CA SER A 54 -3.59 -24.02 -3.34
C SER A 54 -2.52 -23.97 -4.43
N ARG A 55 -1.47 -24.77 -4.23
CA ARG A 55 -0.38 -25.03 -5.18
C ARG A 55 -0.16 -26.53 -5.30
N SER A 56 -0.41 -27.07 -6.48
CA SER A 56 -0.23 -28.51 -6.77
C SER A 56 -0.92 -29.41 -5.73
N GLY A 57 -2.15 -29.05 -5.35
CA GLY A 57 -2.94 -29.77 -4.35
C GLY A 57 -2.59 -29.48 -2.89
N LYS A 58 -1.52 -28.72 -2.60
CA LYS A 58 -1.19 -28.28 -1.24
C LYS A 58 -1.84 -26.94 -0.93
N HIS A 59 -2.39 -26.80 0.27
CA HIS A 59 -2.92 -25.52 0.73
C HIS A 59 -1.83 -24.43 0.77
N VAL A 60 -2.19 -23.22 0.36
CA VAL A 60 -1.31 -22.05 0.37
C VAL A 60 -2.02 -20.92 1.10
N SER A 61 -1.49 -20.52 2.26
CA SER A 61 -1.98 -19.33 2.94
C SER A 61 -1.35 -18.04 2.38
N ILE A 62 -2.08 -16.94 2.49
CA ILE A 62 -1.64 -15.61 2.09
C ILE A 62 -0.73 -15.04 3.20
N PRO A 63 0.57 -14.78 2.94
CA PRO A 63 1.48 -14.28 3.97
C PRO A 63 1.04 -12.93 4.53
N LYS A 64 1.37 -12.67 5.80
CA LYS A 64 1.09 -11.39 6.48
C LYS A 64 1.56 -10.17 5.68
N SER A 65 2.74 -10.22 5.06
CA SER A 65 3.26 -9.13 4.22
C SER A 65 2.33 -8.78 3.06
N VAL A 66 1.79 -9.80 2.39
CA VAL A 66 0.85 -9.63 1.27
C VAL A 66 -0.48 -9.06 1.78
N ARG A 67 -0.99 -9.55 2.93
CA ARG A 67 -2.22 -9.02 3.53
C ARG A 67 -2.10 -7.54 3.87
N LEU A 68 -0.96 -7.12 4.45
CA LEU A 68 -0.67 -5.72 4.74
C LEU A 68 -0.56 -4.88 3.47
N ALA A 69 0.10 -5.40 2.42
CA ALA A 69 0.19 -4.71 1.14
C ALA A 69 -1.19 -4.54 0.46
N CYS A 70 -2.09 -5.52 0.57
CA CYS A 70 -3.46 -5.39 0.07
C CYS A 70 -4.21 -4.24 0.74
N TYR A 71 -4.07 -4.14 2.07
CA TYR A 71 -4.64 -3.04 2.83
C TYR A 71 -4.04 -1.69 2.42
N ALA A 72 -2.72 -1.60 2.27
CA ALA A 72 -2.06 -0.37 1.84
C ALA A 72 -2.57 0.10 0.46
N LEU A 73 -2.67 -0.82 -0.51
CA LEU A 73 -3.19 -0.53 -1.83
C LEU A 73 -4.65 -0.05 -1.80
N GLU A 74 -5.48 -0.66 -0.96
CA GLU A 74 -6.87 -0.22 -0.77
C GLU A 74 -6.98 1.15 -0.08
N ALA A 75 -6.01 1.50 0.77
CA ALA A 75 -5.87 2.84 1.34
C ALA A 75 -5.23 3.85 0.38
N GLY A 76 -4.92 3.47 -0.86
CA GLY A 76 -4.30 4.34 -1.87
C GLY A 76 -2.78 4.51 -1.74
N VAL A 77 -2.13 3.67 -0.92
CA VAL A 77 -0.67 3.67 -0.74
C VAL A 77 -0.06 2.59 -1.64
N SER A 78 0.58 3.00 -2.73
CA SER A 78 1.21 2.09 -3.70
C SER A 78 2.71 1.88 -3.50
N ASP A 79 3.38 2.78 -2.79
CA ASP A 79 4.81 2.71 -2.50
C ASP A 79 5.12 3.35 -1.14
N PHE A 80 6.21 2.94 -0.51
CA PHE A 80 6.65 3.45 0.79
C PHE A 80 8.17 3.42 0.90
N ASP A 81 8.77 4.59 1.09
CA ASP A 81 10.23 4.79 1.12
C ASP A 81 10.85 4.66 2.53
N GLY A 82 10.04 4.38 3.55
CA GLY A 82 10.50 4.29 4.93
C GLY A 82 10.62 5.62 5.68
N ARG A 83 10.29 6.77 5.07
CA ARG A 83 10.54 8.10 5.64
C ARG A 83 9.27 8.81 6.10
N ASN A 84 8.17 8.65 5.38
CA ASN A 84 6.91 9.33 5.69
C ASN A 84 5.84 8.34 6.19
N VAL A 85 5.76 8.17 7.51
CA VAL A 85 4.69 7.38 8.14
C VAL A 85 3.49 8.32 8.34
N LEU A 86 2.34 8.00 7.74
CA LEU A 86 1.10 8.75 7.93
C LEU A 86 0.63 8.64 9.39
N GLY A 87 1.13 9.53 10.25
CA GLY A 87 0.81 9.59 11.68
C GLY A 87 1.64 8.66 12.58
N GLU A 88 1.62 8.96 13.88
CA GLU A 88 2.34 8.19 14.91
C GLU A 88 1.81 6.73 14.91
N PRO A 89 2.67 5.71 14.73
CA PRO A 89 2.20 4.34 14.74
C PRO A 89 1.57 4.05 16.11
N PRO A 90 0.40 3.37 16.19
CA PRO A 90 -0.23 3.05 17.46
C PRO A 90 0.68 2.23 18.38
N PHE A 91 1.67 1.52 17.82
CA PHE A 91 2.70 0.79 18.58
C PHE A 91 3.87 1.66 19.05
N ALA A 92 4.13 2.82 18.43
CA ALA A 92 5.17 3.74 18.88
C ALA A 92 4.83 4.30 20.27
N ARG A 93 3.55 4.55 20.54
CA ARG A 93 3.06 4.94 21.87
C ARG A 93 3.38 3.92 22.97
N THR A 94 3.38 2.64 22.64
CA THR A 94 3.67 1.57 23.62
C THR A 94 5.17 1.40 23.85
N LEU A 95 6.02 1.71 22.86
CA LEU A 95 7.48 1.65 23.04
C LEU A 95 8.03 2.81 23.88
N VAL A 96 7.37 3.98 23.88
CA VAL A 96 7.76 5.14 24.70
C VAL A 96 7.57 4.88 26.20
N HIS A 97 6.63 4.00 26.60
CA HIS A 97 6.35 3.71 28.01
C HIS A 97 7.42 2.86 28.71
N ARG A 98 8.39 2.28 27.99
CA ARG A 98 9.49 1.53 28.62
C ARG A 98 10.74 2.37 28.91
N ASN A 99 10.89 3.53 28.27
CA ASN A 99 12.11 4.35 28.35
C ASN A 99 11.83 5.84 28.69
N GLY A 100 10.74 6.16 29.40
CA GLY A 100 10.63 7.36 30.23
C GLY A 100 11.03 8.73 29.61
N LEU A 101 10.67 9.00 28.35
CA LEU A 101 10.87 10.33 27.75
C LEU A 101 9.55 10.88 27.20
N HIS A 102 8.99 11.87 27.90
CA HIS A 102 7.75 12.55 27.53
C HIS A 102 8.03 13.66 26.49
N PRO A 103 7.31 13.74 25.36
CA PRO A 103 7.37 14.90 24.48
C PRO A 103 6.48 16.02 25.06
N SER A 104 6.95 16.71 26.10
CA SER A 104 6.47 18.06 26.43
C SER A 104 7.32 19.07 25.66
N ALA A 105 6.92 19.44 24.44
CA ALA A 105 7.22 20.76 23.86
C ALA A 105 6.72 20.87 22.41
N ILE A 106 5.41 20.98 22.21
CA ILE A 106 4.91 21.82 21.10
C ILE A 106 3.67 22.58 21.59
N HIS A 107 3.90 23.54 22.49
CA HIS A 107 2.98 24.65 22.73
C HIS A 107 3.77 25.94 22.53
N GLY A 108 3.76 26.44 21.30
CA GLY A 108 4.23 27.78 20.94
C GLY A 108 3.10 28.48 20.19
N GLY A 109 2.21 29.13 20.93
CA GLY A 109 1.35 30.18 20.37
C GLY A 109 2.10 31.49 20.38
N HIS A 110 1.92 32.33 19.37
CA HIS A 110 1.81 33.79 19.45
C HIS A 110 1.17 34.30 18.14
N GLN A 111 0.47 35.43 18.29
CA GLN A 111 -0.68 35.89 17.52
C GLN A 111 -0.31 36.75 16.30
N SER A 112 -1.28 36.84 15.37
CA SER A 112 -1.75 38.02 14.60
C SER A 112 -0.76 39.01 13.98
N ALA A 113 -0.89 39.24 12.67
CA ALA A 113 -1.54 40.45 12.11
C ALA A 113 -1.68 40.39 10.57
N SER A 114 -2.71 41.12 10.10
CA SER A 114 -3.13 41.53 8.75
C SER A 114 -1.98 42.00 7.83
N GLU A 115 -2.04 42.03 6.50
CA GLU A 115 -2.92 42.70 5.51
C GLU A 115 -2.20 42.42 4.14
N THR A 116 -2.75 42.20 2.95
CA THR A 116 -3.55 43.08 2.07
C THR A 116 -4.00 42.25 0.84
N VAL A 117 -5.16 42.62 0.30
CA VAL A 117 -5.71 42.27 -1.02
C VAL A 117 -4.74 42.62 -2.18
N ASP A 118 -4.65 41.76 -3.21
CA ASP A 118 -4.49 42.20 -4.61
C ASP A 118 -4.90 41.10 -5.62
N ASP A 119 -5.58 41.55 -6.68
CA ASP A 119 -6.26 40.81 -7.75
C ASP A 119 -5.32 40.02 -8.68
N GLY A 120 -5.69 38.79 -9.05
CA GLY A 120 -4.86 38.00 -9.97
C GLY A 120 -5.49 36.73 -10.53
N LYS A 121 -6.51 36.89 -11.37
CA LYS A 121 -7.13 35.84 -12.19
C LYS A 121 -6.08 35.15 -13.09
N ASN A 122 -5.73 33.89 -12.82
CA ASN A 122 -4.96 33.06 -13.76
C ASN A 122 -5.64 31.70 -13.99
N THR A 123 -6.57 31.68 -14.93
CA THR A 123 -7.13 30.47 -15.53
C THR A 123 -6.19 29.98 -16.63
N GLY A 124 -5.12 29.27 -16.25
CA GLY A 124 -4.15 28.68 -17.18
C GLY A 124 -4.50 27.25 -17.56
N ARG A 125 -5.53 27.07 -18.40
CA ARG A 125 -5.77 25.79 -19.10
C ARG A 125 -4.74 25.65 -20.23
N PRO A 126 -3.99 24.54 -20.34
CA PRO A 126 -3.10 24.34 -21.48
C PRO A 126 -3.91 24.14 -22.78
N PRO A 127 -3.45 24.69 -23.92
CA PRO A 127 -4.11 24.48 -25.21
C PRO A 127 -3.94 23.02 -25.70
N PRO A 128 -4.93 22.44 -26.40
CA PRO A 128 -4.79 21.13 -27.02
C PRO A 128 -3.79 21.18 -28.19
N LEU A 129 -3.01 20.10 -28.34
CA LEU A 129 -2.06 19.90 -29.43
C LEU A 129 -2.79 19.76 -30.79
N PRO A 130 -2.22 20.27 -31.90
CA PRO A 130 -2.80 20.13 -33.23
C PRO A 130 -2.74 18.68 -33.74
N VAL A 131 -3.87 18.23 -34.29
CA VAL A 131 -4.02 16.95 -34.99
C VAL A 131 -3.44 17.14 -36.39
N GLY A 132 -2.30 16.49 -36.66
CA GLY A 132 -1.68 16.51 -37.98
C GLY A 132 -2.44 15.63 -38.97
N GLU A 133 -2.84 16.26 -40.07
CA GLU A 133 -3.56 15.70 -41.22
C GLU A 133 -2.99 14.39 -41.79
N THR A 134 -3.93 13.56 -42.20
CA THR A 134 -3.79 12.54 -43.24
C THR A 134 -3.22 13.16 -44.51
N ARG A 135 -2.10 12.64 -45.00
CA ARG A 135 -1.74 12.74 -46.42
C ARG A 135 -2.10 11.43 -47.11
N SER A 136 -3.07 11.52 -48.01
CA SER A 136 -3.18 10.66 -49.19
C SER A 136 -2.09 11.05 -50.18
N ASP A 137 -1.30 10.07 -50.62
CA ASP A 137 -1.32 9.55 -52.00
C ASP A 137 -0.68 8.15 -51.99
#